data_AF-A0A1Q3H6K4-F1
#
_entry.id   AF-A0A1Q3H6K4-F1
#
_cell.length_a   1.000
_cell.length_b   1.000
_cell.length_c   1.000
_cell.angle_alpha   90.00
_cell.angle_beta   90.00
_cell.angle_gamma   90.00
#
_symmetry.space_group_name_H-M   'P 1'
#
loop_
_entity.id
_entity.type
_entity.pdbx_description
1 polymer ?
#
loop_
_entity_poly.entity_id
_entity_poly.type
_entity_poly.pdbx_seq_one_letter_code
_entity_poly.pdbx_strand_id
1 'polypeptide(L)'
;MTIFELLSNAGILLAKLWRATRAREDEGLYRLIQEANFYIWRTGQVYRFEDYLGRAAADRHPAEASAWSGEYSERITQAREILSRIRASQQSPGDQHLVQIAIDQLDFIRSTGQQDEFYDYLKTFYGNPPPVIARFDTRQEAEAWLNNLAEPPSSAYVLVGDDYLEVFYFRDRAVRGFERQYTLERFIEAITLRGLPPPAAVFATRAEAEAWWANQPAHPIWVFVQIAGEQYIAIHHRKIAHHTLHPISILKGWEEEKKRLEEMEKAQQAEGRPIETEE
;
A
#
# COMPACT_ATOMS: atom_id res chain seq x y z
N MET A 1 -5.49 21.75 5.65
CA MET A 1 -4.70 20.65 5.07
C MET A 1 -5.43 19.36 5.43
N THR A 2 -5.77 18.55 4.44
CA THR A 2 -6.40 17.24 4.66
C THR A 2 -5.37 16.24 5.21
N ILE A 3 -5.82 15.13 5.81
CA ILE A 3 -4.91 14.07 6.22
C ILE A 3 -4.09 13.51 5.05
N PHE A 4 -4.67 13.40 3.85
CA PHE A 4 -3.96 12.93 2.66
C PHE A 4 -2.83 13.88 2.24
N GLU A 5 -3.09 15.19 2.24
CA GLU A 5 -2.07 16.21 1.99
C GLU A 5 -0.98 16.19 3.07
N LEU A 6 -1.36 16.03 4.34
CA LEU A 6 -0.43 15.97 5.46
C LEU A 6 0.54 14.78 5.31
N LEU A 7 0.02 13.58 5.03
CA LEU A 7 0.82 12.38 4.82
C LEU A 7 1.73 12.49 3.59
N SER A 8 1.23 13.10 2.51
CA SER A 8 2.00 13.32 1.28
C SER A 8 3.13 14.32 1.50
N ASN A 9 2.85 15.45 2.16
CA ASN A 9 3.83 16.49 2.46
C ASN A 9 4.91 15.99 3.42
N ALA A 10 4.54 15.19 4.43
CA ALA A 10 5.51 14.55 5.33
C ALA A 10 6.45 13.63 4.55
N GLY A 11 5.91 12.79 3.65
CA GLY A 11 6.71 11.92 2.79
C GLY A 11 7.66 12.69 1.86
N ILE A 12 7.18 13.76 1.22
CA ILE A 12 7.99 14.61 0.33
C ILE A 12 9.13 15.29 1.09
N LEU A 13 8.84 15.87 2.26
CA LEU A 13 9.86 16.52 3.08
C LEU A 13 10.93 15.51 3.52
N LEU A 14 10.52 14.34 4.03
CA LEU A 14 11.46 13.31 4.44
C LEU A 14 12.33 12.83 3.28
N ALA A 15 11.76 12.64 2.08
CA ALA A 15 12.53 12.29 0.90
C ALA A 15 13.60 13.33 0.57
N LYS A 16 13.25 14.62 0.66
CA LYS A 16 14.18 15.73 0.45
C LYS A 16 15.29 15.74 1.50
N LEU A 17 14.94 15.64 2.79
CA LEU A 17 15.90 15.66 3.89
C LEU A 17 16.86 14.47 3.85
N TRP A 18 16.37 13.29 3.47
CA TRP A 18 17.18 12.08 3.36
C TRP A 18 18.18 12.15 2.19
N ARG A 19 17.74 12.67 1.04
CA ARG A 19 18.64 12.88 -0.11
C ARG A 19 19.78 13.84 0.23
N ALA A 20 19.52 14.82 1.10
CA ALA A 20 20.53 15.79 1.53
C ALA A 20 21.57 15.21 2.49
N THR A 21 21.26 14.15 3.24
CA THR A 21 22.13 13.60 4.30
C THR A 21 23.18 12.59 3.80
N ARG A 22 23.09 12.09 2.54
CA ARG A 22 24.10 11.30 1.79
C ARG A 22 24.73 10.07 2.47
N ALA A 23 24.33 9.67 3.68
CA ALA A 23 24.82 8.45 4.32
C ALA A 23 24.14 7.22 3.70
N ARG A 24 24.91 6.39 2.97
CA ARG A 24 24.42 5.11 2.39
C ARG A 24 24.02 4.08 3.46
N GLU A 25 24.54 4.21 4.68
CA GLU A 25 24.27 3.30 5.81
C GLU A 25 22.83 3.40 6.33
N ASP A 26 22.08 4.42 5.89
CA ASP A 26 20.77 4.81 6.42
C ASP A 26 19.58 4.49 5.49
N GLU A 27 19.82 3.97 4.27
CA GLU A 27 18.74 3.73 3.28
C GLU A 27 17.67 2.75 3.79
N GLY A 28 18.06 1.75 4.57
CA GLY A 28 17.12 0.79 5.17
C GLY A 28 16.19 1.43 6.21
N LEU A 29 16.66 2.44 6.94
CA LEU A 29 15.87 3.16 7.95
C LEU A 29 14.89 4.13 7.28
N TYR A 30 15.33 4.83 6.24
CA TYR A 30 14.43 5.63 5.42
C TYR A 30 13.29 4.80 4.85
N ARG A 31 13.64 3.66 4.27
CA ARG A 31 12.66 2.74 3.70
C ARG A 31 11.66 2.32 4.77
N LEU A 32 12.11 1.93 5.95
CA LEU A 32 11.22 1.60 7.07
C LEU A 32 10.23 2.73 7.40
N ILE A 33 10.68 3.98 7.42
CA ILE A 33 9.81 5.14 7.70
C ILE A 33 8.80 5.34 6.56
N GLN A 34 9.22 5.21 5.31
CA GLN A 34 8.30 5.22 4.17
C GLN A 34 7.28 4.10 4.26
N GLU A 35 7.70 2.91 4.69
CA GLU A 35 6.84 1.75 4.83
C GLU A 35 5.79 1.91 5.93
N ALA A 36 6.10 2.61 7.03
CA ALA A 36 5.09 2.95 8.02
C ALA A 36 3.96 3.81 7.42
N ASN A 37 4.32 4.77 6.57
CA ASN A 37 3.35 5.60 5.86
C ASN A 37 2.51 4.76 4.89
N PHE A 38 3.15 3.94 4.04
CA PHE A 38 2.44 3.09 3.09
C PHE A 38 1.59 2.01 3.75
N TYR A 39 2.01 1.49 4.90
CA TYR A 39 1.23 0.53 5.67
C TYR A 39 -0.10 1.15 6.09
N ILE A 40 -0.09 2.35 6.67
CA ILE A 40 -1.32 3.07 7.08
C ILE A 40 -2.24 3.30 5.88
N TRP A 41 -1.69 3.74 4.74
CA TRP A 41 -2.47 3.94 3.51
C TRP A 41 -3.08 2.63 3.00
N ARG A 42 -2.25 1.63 2.70
CA ARG A 42 -2.67 0.40 2.02
C ARG A 42 -3.54 -0.52 2.86
N THR A 43 -3.56 -0.32 4.17
CA THR A 43 -4.43 -1.08 5.08
C THR A 43 -5.73 -0.35 5.42
N GLY A 44 -5.98 0.81 4.81
CA GLY A 44 -7.25 1.52 4.99
C GLY A 44 -7.31 2.44 6.20
N GLN A 45 -6.18 2.74 6.84
CA GLN A 45 -6.15 3.28 8.20
C GLN A 45 -5.92 4.79 8.26
N VAL A 46 -5.96 5.50 7.12
CA VAL A 46 -5.69 6.94 7.04
C VAL A 46 -6.54 7.73 8.05
N TYR A 47 -7.83 7.43 8.13
CA TYR A 47 -8.73 8.11 9.06
C TYR A 47 -8.59 7.67 10.51
N ARG A 48 -8.27 6.40 10.78
CA ARG A 48 -7.92 5.95 12.13
C ARG A 48 -6.66 6.64 12.64
N PHE A 49 -5.72 6.93 11.73
CA PHE A 49 -4.53 7.71 12.03
C PHE A 49 -4.87 9.19 12.25
N GLU A 50 -5.75 9.78 11.45
CA GLU A 50 -6.26 11.15 11.68
C GLU A 50 -6.90 11.27 13.08
N ASP A 51 -7.76 10.33 13.45
CA ASP A 51 -8.42 10.31 14.76
C ASP A 51 -7.40 10.11 15.90
N TYR A 52 -6.37 9.31 15.66
CA TYR A 52 -5.24 9.16 16.58
C TYR A 52 -4.51 10.49 16.80
N LEU A 53 -4.23 11.25 15.73
CA LEU A 53 -3.58 12.57 15.83
C LEU A 53 -4.43 13.59 16.61
N GLY A 54 -5.76 13.46 16.57
CA GLY A 54 -6.69 14.30 17.34
C GLY A 54 -6.70 14.05 18.85
N ARG A 55 -6.09 12.95 19.33
CA ARG A 55 -6.06 12.61 20.76
C ARG A 55 -5.02 13.43 21.51
N ALA A 56 -5.28 13.67 22.80
CA ALA A 56 -4.29 14.28 23.68
C ALA A 56 -3.01 13.43 23.71
N ALA A 57 -1.85 14.07 23.84
CA ALA A 57 -0.56 13.37 23.81
C ALA A 57 -0.44 12.26 24.89
N ALA A 58 -1.08 12.47 26.06
CA ALA A 58 -1.16 11.46 27.11
C ALA A 58 -1.94 10.20 26.68
N ASP A 59 -2.99 10.37 25.87
CA ASP A 59 -3.86 9.28 25.42
C ASP A 59 -3.29 8.52 24.20
N ARG A 60 -2.35 9.14 23.48
CA ARG A 60 -1.62 8.52 22.36
C ARG A 60 -0.55 7.53 22.83
N HIS A 61 -0.09 7.66 24.07
CA HIS A 61 1.00 6.87 24.63
C HIS A 61 0.59 6.28 25.98
N PRO A 62 -0.32 5.28 26.01
CA PRO A 62 -0.67 4.63 27.26
C PRO A 62 0.61 4.08 27.91
N ALA A 63 0.76 4.28 29.22
CA ALA A 63 1.96 3.89 29.97
C ALA A 63 2.30 2.39 29.88
N GLU A 64 1.31 1.56 29.48
CA GLU A 64 1.41 0.12 29.26
C GLU A 64 1.70 -0.28 27.80
N ALA A 65 1.82 0.66 26.87
CA ALA A 65 2.14 0.33 25.49
C ALA A 65 3.53 -0.29 25.43
N SER A 66 3.59 -1.57 25.06
CA SER A 66 4.83 -2.34 24.94
C SER A 66 5.86 -1.56 24.12
N ALA A 67 7.13 -1.69 24.54
CA ALA A 67 8.24 -1.28 23.69
C ALA A 67 8.14 -2.02 22.36
N TRP A 68 8.77 -1.48 21.30
CA TRP A 68 8.96 -2.26 20.09
C TRP A 68 9.68 -3.56 20.45
N SER A 69 9.05 -4.70 20.18
CA SER A 69 9.59 -6.03 20.39
C SER A 69 9.71 -6.74 19.05
N GLY A 70 10.62 -7.71 18.89
CA GLY A 70 10.78 -8.48 17.66
C GLY A 70 11.92 -8.01 16.76
N GLU A 71 12.04 -8.63 15.59
CA GLU A 71 13.21 -8.53 14.69
C GLU A 71 13.54 -7.10 14.23
N TYR A 72 12.53 -6.23 14.08
CA TYR A 72 12.72 -4.85 13.62
C TYR A 72 12.82 -3.83 14.76
N SER A 73 12.76 -4.24 16.03
CA SER A 73 12.69 -3.34 17.19
C SER A 73 13.86 -2.35 17.26
N GLU A 74 15.09 -2.82 17.07
CA GLU A 74 16.30 -2.00 17.08
C GLU A 74 16.27 -0.97 15.94
N ARG A 75 15.95 -1.41 14.71
CA ARG A 75 15.85 -0.52 13.54
C ARG A 75 14.78 0.54 13.71
N ILE A 76 13.64 0.21 14.30
CA ILE A 76 12.57 1.18 14.55
C ILE A 76 12.98 2.21 15.60
N THR A 77 13.67 1.75 16.66
CA THR A 77 14.22 2.65 17.69
C THR A 77 15.21 3.62 17.06
N GLN A 78 16.14 3.12 16.24
CA GLN A 78 17.10 3.94 15.51
C GLN A 78 16.43 4.91 14.52
N ALA A 79 15.43 4.46 13.76
CA ALA A 79 14.66 5.32 12.86
C ALA A 79 13.98 6.47 13.61
N ARG A 80 13.40 6.18 14.78
CA ARG A 80 12.75 7.18 15.63
C ARG A 80 13.73 8.19 16.22
N GLU A 81 14.93 7.75 16.62
CA GLU A 81 16.00 8.65 17.07
C GLU A 81 16.48 9.57 15.94
N ILE A 82 16.65 9.03 14.72
CA ILE A 82 16.99 9.83 13.55
C ILE A 82 15.91 10.87 13.26
N LEU A 83 14.64 10.48 13.23
CA LEU A 83 13.53 11.41 13.03
C LEU A 83 13.50 12.50 14.11
N SER A 84 13.80 12.14 15.37
CA SER A 84 13.86 13.10 16.48
C SER A 84 15.00 14.12 16.29
N ARG A 85 16.18 13.67 15.84
CA ARG A 85 17.30 14.56 15.50
C ARG A 85 17.00 15.44 14.30
N ILE A 86 16.40 14.88 13.24
CA ILE A 86 15.97 15.63 12.05
C ILE A 86 14.95 16.69 12.46
N ARG A 87 13.96 16.35 13.29
CA ARG A 87 12.97 17.30 13.81
C ARG A 87 13.64 18.44 14.58
N ALA A 88 14.57 18.12 15.48
CA ALA A 88 15.29 19.12 16.28
C ALA A 88 16.17 20.05 15.43
N SER A 89 16.62 19.61 14.24
CA SER A 89 17.41 20.45 13.33
C SER A 89 16.56 21.30 12.37
N GLN A 90 15.25 21.09 12.29
CA GLN A 90 14.37 21.90 11.44
C GLN A 90 14.12 23.28 12.06
N GLN A 91 14.26 24.33 11.24
CA GLN A 91 14.03 25.72 11.69
C GLN A 91 12.56 26.15 11.55
N SER A 92 11.84 25.58 10.58
CA SER A 92 10.42 25.87 10.35
C SER A 92 9.54 25.05 11.29
N PRO A 93 8.60 25.68 12.04
CA PRO A 93 7.61 24.94 12.81
C PRO A 93 6.76 23.98 11.95
N GLY A 94 6.52 24.34 10.68
CA GLY A 94 5.82 23.48 9.72
C GLY A 94 6.62 22.21 9.39
N ASP A 95 7.91 22.35 9.13
CA ASP A 95 8.78 21.21 8.83
C ASP A 95 8.97 20.32 10.07
N GLN A 96 9.09 20.92 11.26
CA GLN A 96 9.11 20.18 12.53
C GLN A 96 7.84 19.35 12.71
N HIS A 97 6.67 19.92 12.37
CA HIS A 97 5.40 19.21 12.45
C HIS A 97 5.34 18.05 11.44
N LEU A 98 5.76 18.24 10.20
CA LEU A 98 5.79 17.20 9.18
C LEU A 98 6.71 16.02 9.55
N VAL A 99 7.87 16.29 10.15
CA VAL A 99 8.74 15.21 10.68
C VAL A 99 8.09 14.53 11.89
N GLN A 100 7.38 15.28 12.73
CA GLN A 100 6.62 14.70 13.85
C GLN A 100 5.52 13.74 13.37
N ILE A 101 4.87 14.02 12.24
CA ILE A 101 3.90 13.08 11.66
C ILE A 101 4.51 11.71 11.40
N ALA A 102 5.73 11.63 10.89
CA ALA A 102 6.39 10.35 10.65
C ALA A 102 6.71 9.59 11.95
N ILE A 103 7.03 10.31 13.03
CA ILE A 103 7.17 9.73 14.37
C ILE A 103 5.82 9.21 14.85
N ASP A 104 4.77 10.01 14.71
CA ASP A 104 3.42 9.68 15.12
C ASP A 104 2.87 8.46 14.37
N GLN A 105 3.28 8.21 13.12
CA GLN A 105 2.94 6.99 12.36
C GLN A 105 3.50 5.72 13.00
N LEU A 106 4.77 5.73 13.41
CA LEU A 106 5.38 4.63 14.14
C LEU A 106 4.65 4.43 15.48
N ASP A 107 4.40 5.52 16.21
CA ASP A 107 3.70 5.43 17.49
C ASP A 107 2.25 4.98 17.35
N PHE A 108 1.56 5.32 16.26
CA PHE A 108 0.23 4.81 15.96
C PHE A 108 0.25 3.28 15.79
N ILE A 109 1.13 2.76 14.93
CA ILE A 109 1.28 1.31 14.70
C ILE A 109 1.54 0.59 16.03
N ARG A 110 2.44 1.13 16.85
CA ARG A 110 2.78 0.57 18.16
C ARG A 110 1.62 0.63 19.15
N SER A 111 1.06 1.82 19.39
CA SER A 111 0.03 2.06 20.42
C SER A 111 -1.29 1.34 20.13
N THR A 112 -1.51 0.97 18.87
CA THR A 112 -2.70 0.21 18.44
C THR A 112 -2.44 -1.29 18.31
N GLY A 113 -1.27 -1.78 18.72
CA GLY A 113 -0.95 -3.21 18.76
C GLY A 113 -0.68 -3.85 17.40
N GLN A 114 -0.34 -3.05 16.38
CA GLN A 114 -0.20 -3.51 14.99
C GLN A 114 1.24 -3.91 14.61
N GLN A 115 2.09 -4.17 15.60
CA GLN A 115 3.53 -4.38 15.39
C GLN A 115 3.80 -5.63 14.55
N ASP A 116 3.16 -6.76 14.88
CA ASP A 116 3.36 -8.02 14.17
C ASP A 116 2.85 -7.94 12.72
N GLU A 117 1.69 -7.33 12.50
CA GLU A 117 1.14 -7.11 11.16
C GLU A 117 2.04 -6.20 10.32
N PHE A 118 2.60 -5.16 10.94
CA PHE A 118 3.55 -4.28 10.27
C PHE A 118 4.86 -4.99 9.93
N TYR A 119 5.34 -5.92 10.78
CA TYR A 119 6.54 -6.70 10.47
C TYR A 119 6.33 -7.69 9.34
N ASP A 120 5.18 -8.35 9.31
CA ASP A 120 4.80 -9.21 8.20
C ASP A 120 4.68 -8.41 6.90
N TYR A 121 4.17 -7.19 6.98
CA TYR A 121 4.19 -6.25 5.86
C TYR A 121 5.62 -5.86 5.41
N LEU A 122 6.51 -5.52 6.34
CA LEU A 122 7.90 -5.16 6.00
C LEU A 122 8.67 -6.28 5.30
N LYS A 123 8.42 -7.54 5.68
CA LYS A 123 9.03 -8.72 5.04
C LYS A 123 8.59 -8.89 3.59
N THR A 124 7.45 -8.30 3.22
CA THR A 124 6.73 -8.68 2.01
C THR A 124 6.64 -7.55 0.97
N PHE A 125 6.89 -6.30 1.34
CA PHE A 125 6.39 -5.14 0.61
C PHE A 125 6.91 -4.89 -0.82
N TYR A 126 8.09 -5.37 -1.20
CA TYR A 126 8.59 -5.25 -2.59
C TYR A 126 8.49 -6.53 -3.39
N GLY A 127 8.19 -7.63 -2.71
CA GLY A 127 8.15 -8.96 -3.30
C GLY A 127 6.75 -9.52 -3.42
N ASN A 128 5.69 -8.83 -3.00
CA ASN A 128 4.36 -9.44 -2.87
C ASN A 128 3.23 -8.57 -3.43
N PRO A 129 2.11 -9.21 -3.80
CA PRO A 129 0.93 -8.51 -4.26
C PRO A 129 0.36 -7.60 -3.16
N PRO A 130 -0.44 -6.59 -3.55
CA PRO A 130 -1.06 -5.66 -2.61
C PRO A 130 -1.90 -6.40 -1.56
N PRO A 131 -1.86 -5.99 -0.29
CA PRO A 131 -2.69 -6.62 0.74
C PRO A 131 -4.17 -6.34 0.49
N VAL A 132 -4.99 -7.38 0.61
CA VAL A 132 -6.45 -7.31 0.50
C VAL A 132 -7.07 -7.42 1.89
N ILE A 133 -8.06 -6.57 2.20
CA ILE A 133 -8.71 -6.52 3.52
C ILE A 133 -10.05 -7.25 3.59
N ALA A 134 -10.72 -7.46 2.45
CA ALA A 134 -12.00 -8.15 2.37
C ALA A 134 -12.19 -8.74 0.97
N ARG A 135 -13.09 -9.72 0.86
CA ARG A 135 -13.49 -10.33 -0.43
C ARG A 135 -15.00 -10.42 -0.52
N PHE A 136 -15.52 -10.28 -1.74
CA PHE A 136 -16.93 -10.37 -2.08
C PHE A 136 -17.08 -11.12 -3.39
N ASP A 137 -18.18 -11.85 -3.56
CA ASP A 137 -18.42 -12.56 -4.82
C ASP A 137 -19.00 -11.59 -5.87
N THR A 138 -19.73 -10.56 -5.41
CA THR A 138 -20.35 -9.56 -6.29
C THR A 138 -20.07 -8.11 -5.87
N ARG A 139 -20.19 -7.20 -6.83
CA ARG A 139 -20.07 -5.77 -6.55
C ARG A 139 -21.18 -5.26 -5.64
N GLN A 140 -22.40 -5.80 -5.74
CA GLN A 140 -23.50 -5.39 -4.87
C GLN A 140 -23.20 -5.75 -3.39
N GLU A 141 -22.62 -6.91 -3.14
CA GLU A 141 -22.20 -7.31 -1.78
C GLU A 141 -21.12 -6.38 -1.23
N ALA A 142 -20.12 -6.06 -2.04
CA ALA A 142 -19.07 -5.12 -1.67
C ALA A 142 -19.63 -3.74 -1.33
N GLU A 143 -20.54 -3.23 -2.16
CA GLU A 143 -21.21 -1.94 -1.95
C GLU A 143 -22.11 -1.96 -0.71
N ALA A 144 -22.85 -3.04 -0.46
CA ALA A 144 -23.64 -3.21 0.75
C ALA A 144 -22.75 -3.22 2.01
N TRP A 145 -21.64 -3.95 1.97
CA TRP A 145 -20.65 -3.96 3.04
C TRP A 145 -20.11 -2.56 3.31
N LEU A 146 -19.62 -1.86 2.28
CA LEU A 146 -19.04 -0.52 2.40
C LEU A 146 -20.06 0.49 2.94
N ASN A 147 -21.33 0.35 2.56
CA ASN A 147 -22.39 1.24 2.99
C ASN A 147 -22.80 1.07 4.45
N ASN A 148 -22.61 -0.13 5.01
CA ASN A 148 -22.94 -0.44 6.39
C ASN A 148 -21.81 -0.11 7.39
N LEU A 149 -20.63 0.29 6.91
CA LEU A 149 -19.54 0.73 7.78
C LEU A 149 -19.78 2.17 8.26
N ALA A 150 -19.76 2.35 9.58
CA ALA A 150 -19.74 3.68 10.20
C ALA A 150 -18.44 4.43 9.88
N GLU A 151 -17.32 3.70 9.84
CA GLU A 151 -15.99 4.21 9.50
C GLU A 151 -15.40 3.38 8.34
N PRO A 152 -15.69 3.73 7.08
CA PRO A 152 -15.12 3.04 5.93
C PRO A 152 -13.58 3.16 5.88
N PRO A 153 -12.86 2.11 5.47
CA PRO A 153 -11.44 2.22 5.16
C PRO A 153 -11.23 3.13 3.93
N SER A 154 -10.06 3.75 3.85
CA SER A 154 -9.66 4.56 2.68
C SER A 154 -8.28 4.15 2.18
N SER A 155 -8.18 3.88 0.87
CA SER A 155 -7.03 3.33 0.16
C SER A 155 -6.64 1.88 0.48
N ALA A 156 -7.60 1.09 0.97
CA ALA A 156 -7.44 -0.35 1.12
C ALA A 156 -7.92 -1.10 -0.14
N TYR A 157 -7.34 -2.27 -0.41
CA TYR A 157 -7.81 -3.13 -1.51
C TYR A 157 -8.79 -4.19 -1.01
N VAL A 158 -9.83 -4.44 -1.81
CA VAL A 158 -10.76 -5.57 -1.67
C VAL A 158 -10.73 -6.41 -2.95
N LEU A 159 -11.15 -7.67 -2.83
CA LEU A 159 -11.46 -8.52 -3.98
C LEU A 159 -12.95 -8.52 -4.24
N VAL A 160 -13.35 -8.32 -5.49
CA VAL A 160 -14.70 -8.58 -5.98
C VAL A 160 -14.60 -9.61 -7.10
N GLY A 161 -15.01 -10.85 -6.81
CA GLY A 161 -14.53 -12.00 -7.58
C GLY A 161 -13.00 -12.09 -7.49
N ASP A 162 -12.34 -12.06 -8.65
CA ASP A 162 -10.87 -12.01 -8.76
C ASP A 162 -10.33 -10.59 -9.01
N ASP A 163 -11.18 -9.56 -9.07
CA ASP A 163 -10.74 -8.20 -9.38
C ASP A 163 -10.29 -7.46 -8.11
N TYR A 164 -9.11 -6.85 -8.17
CA TYR A 164 -8.62 -5.92 -7.15
C TYR A 164 -9.26 -4.55 -7.33
N LEU A 165 -10.04 -4.12 -6.33
CA LEU A 165 -10.60 -2.78 -6.27
C LEU A 165 -10.07 -2.04 -5.04
N GLU A 166 -9.66 -0.79 -5.23
CA GLU A 166 -9.35 0.12 -4.12
C GLU A 166 -10.66 0.68 -3.57
N VAL A 167 -10.80 0.67 -2.25
CA VAL A 167 -11.83 1.40 -1.52
C VAL A 167 -11.36 2.84 -1.34
N PHE A 168 -12.12 3.79 -1.86
CA PHE A 168 -11.93 5.19 -1.51
C PHE A 168 -13.05 5.65 -0.60
N TYR A 169 -12.66 6.47 0.38
CA TYR A 169 -13.60 7.19 1.23
C TYR A 169 -13.09 8.60 1.47
N PHE A 170 -13.97 9.58 1.22
CA PHE A 170 -13.79 10.99 1.52
C PHE A 170 -14.75 11.37 2.65
N ARG A 171 -14.22 11.40 3.88
CA ARG A 171 -14.96 11.67 5.12
C ARG A 171 -15.68 13.01 5.12
N ASP A 172 -15.07 14.05 4.57
CA ASP A 172 -15.61 15.41 4.49
C ASP A 172 -16.88 15.52 3.63
N ARG A 173 -17.00 14.68 2.61
CA ARG A 173 -18.15 14.65 1.70
C ARG A 173 -19.06 13.45 1.92
N ALA A 174 -18.70 12.55 2.84
CA ALA A 174 -19.31 11.24 3.01
C ALA A 174 -19.40 10.43 1.69
N VAL A 175 -18.45 10.63 0.76
CA VAL A 175 -18.41 9.93 -0.53
C VAL A 175 -17.54 8.69 -0.37
N ARG A 176 -18.07 7.52 -0.72
CA ARG A 176 -17.39 6.23 -0.68
C ARG A 176 -17.65 5.43 -1.94
N GLY A 177 -16.70 4.61 -2.33
CA GLY A 177 -16.86 3.74 -3.48
C GLY A 177 -15.66 2.86 -3.73
N PHE A 178 -15.65 2.27 -4.92
CA PHE A 178 -14.59 1.40 -5.39
C PHE A 178 -14.06 1.89 -6.72
N GLU A 179 -12.75 1.84 -6.89
CA GLU A 179 -12.11 2.09 -8.18
C GLU A 179 -11.05 1.04 -8.51
N ARG A 180 -10.78 0.89 -9.81
CA ARG A 180 -9.73 -0.01 -10.30
C ARG A 180 -8.42 0.77 -10.39
N GLN A 181 -7.43 0.34 -9.62
CA GLN A 181 -6.09 0.98 -9.58
C GLN A 181 -4.99 0.18 -10.30
N TYR A 182 -5.36 -0.88 -11.02
CA TYR A 182 -4.44 -1.78 -11.75
C TYR A 182 -3.20 -2.22 -10.92
N THR A 183 -3.35 -2.30 -9.59
CA THR A 183 -2.20 -2.44 -8.69
C THR A 183 -1.61 -3.84 -8.76
N LEU A 184 -2.45 -4.85 -8.98
CA LEU A 184 -1.98 -6.21 -9.23
C LEU A 184 -1.18 -6.27 -10.54
N GLU A 185 -1.69 -5.65 -11.60
CA GLU A 185 -1.05 -5.62 -12.92
C GLU A 185 0.31 -4.93 -12.86
N ARG A 186 0.41 -3.79 -12.15
CA ARG A 186 1.68 -3.10 -11.91
C ARG A 186 2.68 -3.97 -11.12
N PHE A 187 2.19 -4.74 -10.15
CA PHE A 187 3.02 -5.69 -9.41
C PHE A 187 3.53 -6.80 -10.34
N ILE A 188 2.66 -7.41 -11.14
CA ILE A 188 3.03 -8.48 -12.08
C ILE A 188 4.01 -7.94 -13.13
N GLU A 189 3.75 -6.77 -13.70
CA GLU A 189 4.67 -6.09 -14.62
C GLU A 189 6.06 -5.97 -13.98
N ALA A 190 6.15 -5.43 -12.76
CA ALA A 190 7.42 -5.25 -12.05
C ALA A 190 8.21 -6.55 -11.84
N ILE A 191 7.55 -7.65 -11.45
CA ILE A 191 8.23 -8.94 -11.21
C ILE A 191 8.54 -9.69 -12.51
N THR A 192 7.88 -9.35 -13.62
CA THR A 192 8.10 -9.96 -14.94
C THR A 192 9.02 -9.14 -15.84
N LEU A 193 9.49 -7.97 -15.39
CA LEU A 193 10.42 -7.09 -16.14
C LEU A 193 11.68 -7.80 -16.66
N ARG A 194 12.16 -8.83 -15.95
CA ARG A 194 13.37 -9.60 -16.31
C ARG A 194 13.05 -10.90 -17.06
N GLY A 195 11.81 -11.08 -17.48
CA GLY A 195 11.27 -12.31 -18.04
C GLY A 195 10.37 -13.05 -17.05
N LEU A 196 9.53 -13.93 -17.59
CA LEU A 196 8.63 -14.76 -16.81
C LEU A 196 9.41 -15.88 -16.11
N PRO A 197 9.28 -16.04 -14.79
CA PRO A 197 9.84 -17.17 -14.09
C PRO A 197 9.24 -18.51 -14.58
N PRO A 198 9.97 -19.63 -14.43
CA PRO A 198 9.40 -20.94 -14.72
C PRO A 198 8.21 -21.22 -13.78
N PRO A 199 7.15 -21.87 -14.28
CA PRO A 199 6.01 -22.20 -13.44
C PRO A 199 6.41 -23.26 -12.39
N ALA A 200 5.94 -23.09 -11.17
CA ALA A 200 6.13 -24.04 -10.07
C ALA A 200 5.37 -25.36 -10.31
N ALA A 201 4.27 -25.30 -11.06
CA ALA A 201 3.45 -26.45 -11.44
C ALA A 201 2.67 -26.19 -12.73
N VAL A 202 2.29 -27.27 -13.41
CA VAL A 202 1.55 -27.24 -14.69
C VAL A 202 0.29 -28.09 -14.55
N PHE A 203 -0.85 -27.55 -14.97
CA PHE A 203 -2.18 -28.14 -14.83
C PHE A 203 -2.93 -28.14 -16.16
N ALA A 204 -3.80 -29.13 -16.35
CA ALA A 204 -4.69 -29.17 -17.51
C ALA A 204 -5.90 -28.24 -17.31
N THR A 205 -6.36 -28.09 -16.06
CA THR A 205 -7.56 -27.32 -15.74
C THR A 205 -7.35 -26.34 -14.58
N ARG A 206 -8.19 -25.31 -14.52
CA ARG A 206 -8.20 -24.33 -13.42
C ARG A 206 -8.55 -24.98 -12.08
N ALA A 207 -9.52 -25.90 -12.08
CA ALA A 207 -9.93 -26.62 -10.87
C ALA A 207 -8.80 -27.45 -10.24
N GLU A 208 -7.95 -28.08 -11.07
CA GLU A 208 -6.74 -28.77 -10.59
C GLU A 208 -5.76 -27.80 -9.92
N ALA A 209 -5.52 -26.65 -10.54
CA ALA A 209 -4.61 -25.63 -10.02
C ALA A 209 -5.12 -25.05 -8.69
N GLU A 210 -6.43 -24.77 -8.59
CA GLU A 210 -7.08 -24.28 -7.37
C GLU A 210 -6.98 -25.30 -6.23
N ALA A 211 -7.28 -26.57 -6.52
CA ALA A 211 -7.14 -27.65 -5.55
C ALA A 211 -5.69 -27.84 -5.10
N TRP A 212 -4.72 -27.76 -6.01
CA TRP A 212 -3.30 -27.82 -5.66
C TRP A 212 -2.88 -26.64 -4.79
N TRP A 213 -3.32 -25.43 -5.12
CA TRP A 213 -2.92 -24.21 -4.43
C TRP A 213 -3.50 -24.13 -3.02
N ALA A 214 -4.75 -24.55 -2.85
CA ALA A 214 -5.42 -24.62 -1.55
C ALA A 214 -4.77 -25.62 -0.57
N ASN A 215 -4.05 -26.62 -1.08
CA ASN A 215 -3.43 -27.69 -0.27
C ASN A 215 -1.92 -27.52 -0.04
N GLN A 216 -1.33 -26.35 -0.35
CA GLN A 216 0.11 -26.14 -0.14
C GLN A 216 0.48 -26.04 1.36
N PRO A 217 1.39 -26.87 1.89
CA PRO A 217 1.69 -26.95 3.33
C PRO A 217 2.47 -25.73 3.86
N ALA A 218 3.22 -25.05 3.00
CA ALA A 218 3.80 -23.75 3.26
C ALA A 218 3.40 -22.87 2.10
N HIS A 219 2.38 -22.03 2.25
CA HIS A 219 1.93 -21.17 1.17
C HIS A 219 2.98 -20.05 0.94
N PRO A 220 3.80 -20.10 -0.13
CA PRO A 220 4.39 -18.87 -0.62
C PRO A 220 3.25 -17.88 -0.87
N ILE A 221 3.52 -16.59 -0.69
CA ILE A 221 2.47 -15.57 -0.86
C ILE A 221 2.01 -15.55 -2.32
N TRP A 222 2.87 -15.92 -3.26
CA TRP A 222 2.51 -16.14 -4.65
C TRP A 222 3.52 -17.04 -5.36
N VAL A 223 3.08 -17.64 -6.46
CA VAL A 223 3.90 -18.45 -7.39
C VAL A 223 3.37 -18.32 -8.80
N PHE A 224 4.23 -18.56 -9.80
CA PHE A 224 3.77 -18.78 -11.17
C PHE A 224 3.32 -20.23 -11.35
N VAL A 225 2.22 -20.44 -12.06
CA VAL A 225 1.75 -21.76 -12.50
C VAL A 225 1.35 -21.69 -13.97
N GLN A 226 1.23 -22.83 -14.63
CA GLN A 226 0.72 -22.92 -15.99
C GLN A 226 -0.58 -23.72 -16.00
N ILE A 227 -1.61 -23.22 -16.65
CA ILE A 227 -2.94 -23.84 -16.73
C ILE A 227 -3.34 -23.86 -18.19
N ALA A 228 -3.60 -25.04 -18.75
CA ALA A 228 -4.00 -25.22 -20.15
C ALA A 228 -3.08 -24.49 -21.16
N GLY A 229 -1.78 -24.39 -20.86
CA GLY A 229 -0.80 -23.72 -21.71
C GLY A 229 -0.59 -22.23 -21.41
N GLU A 230 -1.49 -21.55 -20.71
CA GLU A 230 -1.35 -20.14 -20.30
C GLU A 230 -0.68 -20.03 -18.93
N GLN A 231 0.16 -19.01 -18.72
CA GLN A 231 0.74 -18.73 -17.41
C GLN A 231 -0.19 -17.90 -16.54
N TYR A 232 -0.20 -18.22 -15.25
CA TYR A 232 -0.95 -17.57 -14.20
C TYR A 232 -0.03 -17.24 -13.03
N ILE A 233 -0.38 -16.21 -12.28
CA ILE A 233 0.12 -16.00 -10.92
C ILE A 233 -0.94 -16.51 -9.93
N ALA A 234 -0.55 -17.45 -9.09
CA ALA A 234 -1.33 -17.89 -7.94
C ALA A 234 -0.94 -17.05 -6.73
N ILE A 235 -1.93 -16.50 -6.02
CA ILE A 235 -1.71 -15.61 -4.87
C ILE A 235 -2.43 -16.18 -3.65
N HIS A 236 -1.79 -16.12 -2.49
CA HIS A 236 -2.35 -16.42 -1.19
C HIS A 236 -2.49 -15.14 -0.37
N HIS A 237 -3.74 -14.75 -0.16
CA HIS A 237 -4.14 -13.58 0.61
C HIS A 237 -4.32 -13.97 2.08
N ARG A 238 -3.22 -13.96 2.84
CA ARG A 238 -3.19 -14.43 4.24
C ARG A 238 -4.28 -13.80 5.12
N LYS A 239 -4.49 -12.49 5.01
CA LYS A 239 -5.44 -11.73 5.85
C LYS A 239 -6.88 -12.21 5.71
N ILE A 240 -7.27 -12.70 4.54
CA ILE A 240 -8.61 -13.17 4.23
C ILE A 240 -8.66 -14.70 4.02
N ALA A 241 -7.54 -15.40 4.29
CA ALA A 241 -7.35 -16.83 4.07
C ALA A 241 -7.88 -17.30 2.71
N HIS A 242 -7.53 -16.58 1.64
CA HIS A 242 -8.09 -16.80 0.30
C HIS A 242 -7.01 -16.94 -0.76
N HIS A 243 -7.35 -17.65 -1.83
CA HIS A 243 -6.46 -18.00 -2.92
C HIS A 243 -7.05 -17.51 -4.23
N THR A 244 -6.25 -16.84 -5.06
CA THR A 244 -6.68 -16.37 -6.39
C THR A 244 -5.69 -16.80 -7.47
N LEU A 245 -6.19 -16.91 -8.70
CA LEU A 245 -5.40 -17.22 -9.90
C LEU A 245 -5.64 -16.13 -10.93
N HIS A 246 -4.59 -15.41 -11.32
CA HIS A 246 -4.69 -14.35 -12.32
C HIS A 246 -3.85 -14.70 -13.54
N PRO A 247 -4.44 -14.71 -14.75
CA PRO A 247 -3.67 -14.98 -15.95
C PRO A 247 -2.70 -13.82 -16.21
N ILE A 248 -1.52 -14.10 -16.78
CA ILE A 248 -0.57 -13.04 -17.15
C ILE A 248 -1.13 -12.14 -18.26
N SER A 249 -2.13 -12.61 -19.02
CA SER A 249 -2.82 -11.84 -20.05
C SER A 249 -3.55 -10.60 -19.50
N ILE A 250 -3.76 -10.46 -18.18
CA ILE A 250 -4.28 -9.21 -17.59
C ILE A 250 -3.38 -8.00 -17.89
N LEU A 251 -2.09 -8.21 -18.15
CA LEU A 251 -1.16 -7.13 -18.52
C LEU A 251 -1.54 -6.43 -19.83
N LYS A 252 -2.27 -7.09 -20.73
CA LYS A 252 -2.75 -6.47 -21.98
C LYS A 252 -3.69 -5.30 -21.67
N GLY A 253 -4.64 -5.50 -20.75
CA GLY A 253 -5.56 -4.45 -20.32
C GLY A 253 -4.83 -3.30 -19.61
N TRP A 254 -3.75 -3.61 -18.89
CA TRP A 254 -2.89 -2.59 -18.28
C TRP A 254 -2.11 -1.77 -19.33
N GLU A 255 -1.60 -2.41 -20.39
CA GLU A 255 -0.94 -1.70 -21.49
C GLU A 255 -1.89 -0.75 -22.25
N GLU A 256 -3.14 -1.17 -22.46
CA GLU A 256 -4.18 -0.33 -23.05
C GLU A 256 -4.52 0.87 -22.15
N GLU A 257 -4.60 0.66 -20.83
CA GLU A 257 -4.83 1.76 -19.88
C GLU A 257 -3.66 2.74 -19.87
N LYS A 258 -2.41 2.27 -19.85
CA LYS A 258 -1.23 3.16 -19.94
C LYS A 258 -1.30 4.06 -21.17
N LYS A 259 -1.64 3.50 -22.34
CA LYS A 259 -1.80 4.29 -23.58
C LYS A 259 -2.90 5.34 -23.44
N ARG A 260 -4.05 4.98 -22.86
CA ARG A 260 -5.15 5.91 -22.62
C ARG A 260 -4.73 7.06 -21.71
N LEU A 261 -4.02 6.77 -20.62
CA LEU A 261 -3.51 7.77 -19.69
C LEU A 261 -2.48 8.70 -20.35
N GLU A 262 -1.56 8.16 -21.15
CA GLU A 262 -0.60 8.96 -21.92
C GLU A 262 -1.28 9.88 -22.94
N GLU A 263 -2.33 9.41 -23.62
CA GLU A 263 -3.12 10.21 -24.56
C GLU A 263 -3.87 11.34 -23.85
N MET A 264 -4.47 11.04 -22.70
CA MET A 264 -5.14 12.06 -21.85
C MET A 264 -4.14 13.11 -21.35
N GLU A 265 -2.97 12.70 -20.90
CA GLU A 265 -1.93 13.63 -20.44
C GLU A 265 -1.45 14.54 -21.59
N LYS A 266 -1.23 13.98 -22.78
CA LYS A 266 -0.88 14.75 -23.98
C LYS A 266 -1.97 15.74 -24.38
N ALA A 267 -3.24 15.34 -24.31
CA ALA A 267 -4.36 16.24 -24.59
C ALA A 267 -4.43 17.40 -23.58
N GLN A 268 -4.27 17.13 -22.29
CA GLN A 268 -4.23 18.17 -21.25
C GLN A 268 -3.04 19.12 -21.42
N GLN A 269 -1.87 18.61 -21.81
CA GLN A 269 -0.69 19.44 -22.11
C GLN A 269 -0.87 20.30 -23.37
N ALA A 270 -1.62 19.82 -24.37
CA ALA A 270 -1.92 20.56 -25.58
C ALA A 270 -2.95 21.69 -25.33
N GLU A 271 -3.97 21.44 -24.49
CA GLU A 271 -4.95 22.45 -24.08
C GLU A 271 -4.36 23.50 -23.10
N GLY A 272 -3.30 23.15 -22.37
CA GLY A 272 -2.61 24.03 -21.43
C GLY A 272 -1.53 24.95 -22.01
N ARG A 273 -1.25 24.94 -23.33
CA ARG A 273 -0.36 25.93 -23.95
C ARG A 273 -1.16 27.15 -24.43
N PRO A 274 -0.82 28.39 -24.01
CA PRO A 274 -1.43 29.57 -24.60
C PRO A 274 -1.00 29.66 -26.06
N ILE A 275 -1.97 30.00 -26.91
CA ILE A 275 -1.79 30.37 -28.32
C ILE A 275 -0.64 31.38 -28.39
N GLU A 276 0.45 31.01 -29.05
CA GLU A 276 1.45 31.99 -29.49
C GLU A 276 0.71 32.97 -30.39
N THR A 277 0.56 34.21 -29.92
CA THR A 277 0.16 35.33 -30.75
C THR A 277 1.18 35.48 -31.86
N GLU A 278 0.75 35.22 -33.09
CA GLU A 278 1.37 35.77 -34.29
C GLU A 278 1.41 37.31 -34.16
N GLU A 279 2.60 37.89 -34.15
CA GLU A 279 2.90 39.24 -34.65
C GLU A 279 4.13 39.17 -35.55
#